data_AF-A0A4D6KH80-F1
#
_entry.id   AF-A0A4D6KH80-F1
#
_cell.length_a   1.000
_cell.length_b   1.000
_cell.length_c   1.000
_cell.angle_alpha   90.00
_cell.angle_beta   90.00
_cell.angle_gamma   90.00
#
_symmetry.space_group_name_H-M   'P 1'
#
loop_
_entity.id
_entity.type
_entity.pdbx_description
1 polymer ?
#
loop_
_entity_poly.entity_id
_entity_poly.type
_entity_poly.pdbx_seq_one_letter_code
_entity_poly.pdbx_strand_id
1 'polypeptide(L)'
;MANFPVVDMGKLNTEERSAAMEMIKDACENWGFFELVNHGISIELMDTVERLTKEHYKKTMEHRFKEMVANKGLESVQSEINDLDWESTFFLRHLPVSNVSENTDLDENYRSHLITSTVYF
;
A
#
# COMPACT_ATOMS: atom_id res chain seq x y z
N MET A 1 -3.37 28.57 -0.39
CA MET A 1 -2.98 27.24 -0.91
C MET A 1 -3.89 26.23 -0.24
N ALA A 2 -4.44 25.29 -1.01
CA ALA A 2 -5.20 24.19 -0.43
C ALA A 2 -4.20 23.21 0.20
N ASN A 3 -4.47 22.77 1.44
CA ASN A 3 -3.65 21.77 2.11
C ASN A 3 -4.26 20.39 1.84
N PHE A 4 -3.40 19.39 1.61
CA PHE A 4 -3.85 18.02 1.45
C PHE A 4 -4.65 17.56 2.70
N PRO A 5 -5.79 16.88 2.55
CA PRO A 5 -6.64 16.54 3.69
C PRO A 5 -6.01 15.43 4.54
N VAL A 6 -5.85 15.71 5.83
CA VAL A 6 -5.40 14.73 6.84
C VAL A 6 -6.46 14.65 7.92
N VAL A 7 -7.13 13.51 8.01
CA VAL A 7 -8.26 13.28 8.91
C VAL A 7 -7.79 12.50 10.13
N ASP A 8 -8.05 13.05 11.31
CA ASP A 8 -7.81 12.38 12.58
C ASP A 8 -9.03 11.52 12.96
N MET A 9 -8.90 10.19 12.83
CA MET A 9 -9.94 9.22 13.17
C MET A 9 -10.26 9.20 14.67
N GLY A 10 -9.33 9.64 15.52
CA GLY A 10 -9.55 9.75 16.97
C GLY A 10 -10.64 10.76 17.32
N LYS A 11 -10.84 11.78 16.47
CA LYS A 11 -11.87 12.82 16.64
C LYS A 11 -13.29 12.35 16.34
N LEU A 12 -13.44 11.20 15.66
CA LEU A 12 -14.77 10.69 15.31
C LEU A 12 -15.59 10.26 16.53
N ASN A 13 -14.93 10.04 17.68
CA ASN A 13 -15.55 9.65 18.94
C ASN A 13 -15.57 10.79 19.98
N THR A 14 -15.32 12.04 19.56
CA THR A 14 -15.33 13.23 20.43
C THR A 14 -16.37 14.24 19.95
N GLU A 15 -16.47 15.37 20.64
CA GLU A 15 -17.25 16.54 20.24
C GLU A 15 -16.82 17.13 18.87
N GLU A 16 -15.59 16.82 18.41
CA GLU A 16 -15.07 17.27 17.11
C GLU A 16 -15.57 16.42 15.93
N ARG A 17 -16.36 15.37 16.18
CA ARG A 17 -16.86 14.45 15.14
C ARG A 17 -17.48 15.18 13.95
N SER A 18 -18.27 16.22 14.19
CA SER A 18 -18.93 16.97 13.10
C SER A 18 -17.92 17.62 12.15
N ALA A 19 -16.86 18.23 12.69
CA ALA A 19 -15.82 18.86 11.88
C ALA A 19 -14.98 17.81 11.11
N ALA A 20 -14.66 16.67 11.76
CA ALA A 20 -13.97 15.57 11.09
C ALA A 20 -14.81 14.97 9.94
N MET A 21 -16.12 14.79 10.15
CA MET A 21 -17.04 14.31 9.11
C MET A 21 -17.20 15.30 7.96
N GLU A 22 -17.19 16.61 8.23
CA GLU A 22 -17.22 17.65 7.20
C GLU A 22 -15.95 17.62 6.35
N MET A 23 -14.78 17.43 6.97
CA MET A 23 -13.51 17.25 6.25
C MET A 23 -13.50 15.98 5.39
N ILE A 24 -14.02 14.86 5.89
CA ILE A 24 -14.15 13.63 5.10
C ILE A 24 -15.05 13.87 3.89
N LYS A 25 -16.19 14.53 4.08
CA LYS A 25 -17.12 14.87 2.99
C LYS A 25 -16.44 15.73 1.92
N ASP A 26 -15.77 16.80 2.34
CA ASP A 26 -15.04 17.70 1.44
C ASP A 26 -13.94 16.96 0.67
N ALA A 27 -13.16 16.12 1.34
CA ALA A 27 -12.12 15.32 0.71
C ALA A 27 -12.70 14.33 -0.32
N CYS A 28 -13.81 13.68 0.00
CA CYS A 28 -14.51 12.79 -0.94
C CYS A 28 -15.06 13.54 -2.17
N GLU A 29 -15.60 14.74 -2.00
CA GLU A 29 -16.22 15.52 -3.09
C GLU A 29 -15.20 16.25 -3.96
N ASN A 30 -14.11 16.76 -3.36
CA ASN A 30 -13.23 17.73 -3.99
C ASN A 30 -11.78 17.23 -4.20
N TRP A 31 -11.35 16.17 -3.51
CA TRP A 31 -9.98 15.64 -3.61
C TRP A 31 -9.92 14.22 -4.19
N GLY A 32 -10.86 13.36 -3.84
CA GLY A 32 -10.84 11.93 -4.17
C GLY A 32 -9.89 11.10 -3.30
N PHE A 33 -9.05 11.74 -2.47
CA PHE A 33 -8.08 11.12 -1.56
C PHE A 33 -7.91 11.95 -0.28
N PHE A 34 -7.54 11.28 0.81
CA PHE A 34 -7.15 11.89 2.09
C PHE A 34 -6.33 10.88 2.91
N GLU A 35 -5.47 11.40 3.79
CA GLU A 35 -4.75 10.57 4.76
C GLU A 35 -5.57 10.39 6.04
N LEU A 36 -5.43 9.23 6.68
CA LEU A 36 -5.96 8.96 8.01
C LEU A 36 -4.82 8.90 9.02
N VAL A 37 -4.99 9.56 10.16
CA VAL A 37 -4.15 9.39 11.35
C VAL A 37 -5.00 8.92 12.53
N ASN A 38 -4.36 8.36 13.56
CA ASN A 38 -5.04 7.76 14.71
C ASN A 38 -6.12 6.72 14.32
N HIS A 39 -5.88 5.98 13.23
CA HIS A 39 -6.79 5.00 12.63
C HIS A 39 -6.93 3.70 13.44
N GLY A 40 -6.15 3.52 14.51
CA GLY A 40 -6.22 2.35 15.40
C GLY A 40 -5.47 1.10 14.92
N ILE A 41 -4.75 1.18 13.79
CA ILE A 41 -3.82 0.11 13.37
C ILE A 41 -2.54 0.26 14.18
N SER A 42 -2.04 -0.85 14.73
CA SER A 42 -0.82 -0.86 15.55
C SER A 42 0.39 -0.35 14.76
N ILE A 43 1.17 0.57 15.34
CA ILE A 43 2.45 1.03 14.78
C ILE A 43 3.41 -0.15 14.60
N GLU A 44 3.48 -1.05 15.59
CA GLU A 44 4.34 -2.24 15.52
C GLU A 44 3.99 -3.16 14.35
N LEU A 45 2.69 -3.27 14.02
CA LEU A 45 2.24 -4.04 12.86
C LEU A 45 2.67 -3.36 11.55
N MET A 46 2.50 -2.04 11.44
CA MET A 46 2.92 -1.28 10.26
C MET A 46 4.44 -1.37 10.04
N ASP A 47 5.24 -1.18 11.10
CA ASP A 47 6.70 -1.34 11.07
C ASP A 47 7.10 -2.75 10.63
N THR A 48 6.39 -3.76 11.11
CA THR A 48 6.64 -5.16 10.76
C THR A 48 6.32 -5.44 9.29
N VAL A 49 5.15 -4.98 8.80
CA VAL A 49 4.75 -5.13 7.40
C VAL A 49 5.71 -4.39 6.48
N GLU A 50 6.11 -3.16 6.81
CA GLU A 50 7.09 -2.38 6.03
C GLU A 50 8.42 -3.14 5.90
N ARG A 51 8.96 -3.61 7.03
CA ARG A 51 10.22 -4.35 7.06
C ARG A 51 10.14 -5.64 6.24
N LEU A 52 9.10 -6.46 6.44
CA LEU A 52 8.95 -7.73 5.73
C LEU A 52 8.74 -7.53 4.23
N THR A 53 8.02 -6.48 3.83
CA THR A 53 7.83 -6.13 2.41
C THR A 53 9.16 -5.77 1.74
N LYS A 54 9.98 -4.93 2.38
CA LYS A 54 11.32 -4.56 1.88
C LYS A 54 12.26 -5.77 1.80
N GLU A 55 12.22 -6.65 2.81
CA GLU A 55 12.99 -7.89 2.81
C GLU A 55 12.57 -8.84 1.68
N HIS A 56 11.25 -9.00 1.46
CA HIS A 56 10.72 -9.85 0.39
C HIS A 56 11.12 -9.32 -0.99
N TYR A 57 11.04 -8.00 -1.21
CA TYR A 57 11.52 -7.39 -2.45
C TYR A 57 12.99 -7.75 -2.70
N LYS A 58 13.86 -7.51 -1.72
CA LYS A 58 15.30 -7.77 -1.85
C LYS A 58 15.62 -9.25 -2.07
N LYS A 59 14.92 -10.16 -1.39
CA LYS A 59 15.18 -11.61 -1.46
C LYS A 59 14.65 -12.25 -2.74
N THR A 60 13.48 -11.82 -3.21
CA THR A 60 12.73 -12.52 -4.25
C THR A 60 12.48 -11.66 -5.48
N MET A 61 11.96 -10.45 -5.31
CA MET A 61 11.43 -9.67 -6.43
C MET A 61 12.49 -8.90 -7.21
N GLU A 62 13.56 -8.44 -6.55
CA GLU A 62 14.59 -7.62 -7.17
C GLU A 62 15.23 -8.32 -8.39
N HIS A 63 15.49 -9.63 -8.27
CA HIS A 63 16.01 -10.41 -9.39
C HIS A 63 15.02 -10.49 -10.56
N ARG A 64 13.75 -10.79 -10.27
CA ARG A 64 12.69 -10.89 -11.29
C ARG A 64 12.46 -9.55 -11.99
N PHE A 65 12.55 -8.45 -11.26
CA PHE A 65 12.47 -7.10 -11.81
C PHE A 65 13.64 -6.82 -12.75
N LYS A 66 14.88 -7.14 -12.35
CA LYS A 66 16.06 -7.02 -13.23
C LYS A 66 15.95 -7.88 -14.49
N GLU A 67 15.47 -9.12 -14.37
CA GLU A 67 15.21 -9.98 -15.52
C GLU A 67 14.15 -9.37 -16.46
N MET A 68 13.06 -8.82 -15.91
CA MET A 68 12.02 -8.16 -16.70
C MET A 68 12.55 -6.92 -17.43
N VAL A 69 13.37 -6.10 -16.75
CA VAL A 69 14.06 -4.94 -17.31
C VAL A 69 14.98 -5.35 -18.46
N ALA A 70 15.81 -6.39 -18.26
CA ALA A 70 16.70 -6.91 -19.30
C ALA A 70 15.92 -7.49 -20.51
N ASN A 71 14.89 -8.31 -20.25
CA ASN A 71 14.08 -8.95 -21.29
C ASN A 71 13.28 -7.96 -22.15
N LYS A 72 12.90 -6.81 -21.58
CA LYS A 72 12.22 -5.73 -22.29
C LYS A 72 13.19 -4.69 -22.87
N GLY A 73 14.50 -4.88 -22.73
CA GLY A 73 15.52 -3.94 -23.22
C GLY A 73 15.49 -2.58 -22.52
N LEU A 74 14.93 -2.52 -21.30
CA LEU A 74 14.69 -1.26 -20.58
C LEU A 74 15.98 -0.62 -20.03
N GLU A 75 17.11 -1.32 -20.07
CA GLU A 75 18.41 -0.82 -19.59
C GLU A 75 19.02 0.28 -20.47
N SER A 76 18.59 0.38 -21.73
CA SER A 76 19.22 1.25 -22.73
C SER A 76 18.22 2.15 -23.45
N VAL A 77 17.11 2.47 -22.78
CA VAL A 77 16.01 3.26 -23.33
C VAL A 77 16.48 4.68 -23.67
N GLN A 78 16.24 5.10 -24.91
CA GLN A 78 16.64 6.42 -25.43
C GLN A 78 15.45 7.36 -25.68
N SER A 79 14.23 6.85 -25.58
CA SER A 79 12.97 7.57 -25.80
C SER A 79 12.02 7.33 -24.63
N GLU A 80 11.08 8.24 -24.40
CA GLU A 80 10.06 8.06 -23.37
C GLU A 80 9.23 6.78 -23.60
N ILE A 81 8.88 6.11 -22.51
CA ILE A 81 8.03 4.91 -22.49
C ILE A 81 6.74 5.29 -21.78
N ASN A 82 5.61 5.21 -22.49
CA ASN A 82 4.30 5.67 -22.02
C ASN A 82 3.27 4.53 -21.92
N ASP A 83 3.70 3.27 -22.14
CA ASP A 83 2.86 2.07 -22.15
C ASP A 83 3.33 1.01 -21.13
N LEU A 84 4.20 1.39 -20.19
CA LEU A 84 4.74 0.50 -19.16
C LEU A 84 5.02 1.25 -17.86
N ASP A 85 4.64 0.63 -16.75
CA ASP A 85 4.97 1.09 -15.40
C ASP A 85 6.32 0.53 -14.93
N TRP A 86 7.21 1.39 -14.45
CA TRP A 86 8.44 0.98 -13.78
C TRP A 86 8.13 0.47 -12.37
N GLU A 87 7.56 -0.73 -12.29
CA GLU A 87 6.97 -1.28 -11.08
C GLU A 87 7.31 -2.77 -10.89
N SER A 88 7.41 -3.20 -9.63
CA SER A 88 7.52 -4.61 -9.24
C SER A 88 6.47 -4.92 -8.18
N THR A 89 5.41 -5.63 -8.58
CA THR A 89 4.22 -5.82 -7.73
C THR A 89 3.75 -7.28 -7.71
N PHE A 90 3.15 -7.67 -6.60
CA PHE A 90 2.38 -8.92 -6.45
C PHE A 90 1.04 -8.61 -5.78
N PHE A 91 0.03 -9.46 -6.02
CA PHE A 91 -1.32 -9.22 -5.51
C PHE A 91 -1.75 -10.26 -4.47
N LEU A 92 -2.25 -9.76 -3.35
CA LEU A 92 -2.95 -10.55 -2.34
C LEU A 92 -4.43 -10.22 -2.35
N ARG A 93 -5.24 -11.25 -2.56
CA ARG A 93 -6.69 -11.22 -2.40
C ARG A 93 -6.98 -11.78 -1.02
N HIS A 94 -7.66 -11.00 -0.18
CA HIS A 94 -8.11 -11.47 1.13
C HIS A 94 -9.54 -12.03 1.08
N LEU A 95 -10.42 -11.33 0.36
CA LEU A 95 -11.85 -11.64 0.27
C LEU A 95 -12.31 -11.69 -1.21
N PRO A 96 -13.36 -12.46 -1.54
CA PRO A 96 -14.07 -13.40 -0.66
C PRO A 96 -13.28 -14.69 -0.41
N VAL A 97 -12.35 -15.05 -1.29
CA VAL A 97 -11.49 -16.23 -1.17
C VAL A 97 -10.05 -15.79 -1.20
N SER A 98 -9.29 -16.13 -0.15
CA SER A 98 -7.91 -15.71 -0.02
C SER A 98 -6.99 -16.50 -0.97
N ASN A 99 -6.04 -15.82 -1.61
CA ASN A 99 -4.95 -16.46 -2.37
C ASN A 99 -3.62 -16.48 -1.58
N VAL A 100 -3.62 -16.09 -0.31
CA VAL A 100 -2.38 -15.90 0.45
C VAL A 100 -1.54 -17.17 0.51
N SER A 101 -2.16 -18.35 0.50
CA SER A 101 -1.51 -19.66 0.51
C SER A 101 -0.88 -20.03 -0.84
N GLU A 102 -1.41 -19.50 -1.96
CA GLU A 102 -0.93 -19.77 -3.32
C GLU A 102 0.40 -19.08 -3.62
N ASN A 103 0.73 -17.99 -2.92
CA ASN A 103 1.94 -17.22 -3.17
C ASN A 103 3.16 -17.85 -2.49
N THR A 104 3.80 -18.84 -3.13
CA THR A 104 4.89 -19.66 -2.55
C THR A 104 6.13 -18.89 -2.09
N ASP A 105 6.33 -17.67 -2.56
CA ASP A 105 7.53 -16.87 -2.24
C ASP A 105 7.42 -16.11 -0.91
N LEU A 106 6.23 -16.08 -0.29
CA LEU A 106 6.02 -15.49 1.02
C LEU A 106 6.35 -16.53 2.10
N ASP A 107 7.21 -16.18 3.04
CA ASP A 107 7.43 -17.00 4.23
C ASP A 107 6.23 -16.95 5.21
N GLU A 108 6.14 -17.92 6.11
CA GLU A 108 5.01 -18.04 7.06
C GLU A 108 4.87 -16.82 7.98
N ASN A 109 6.00 -16.21 8.38
CA ASN A 109 5.99 -15.02 9.21
C ASN A 109 5.39 -13.83 8.45
N TYR A 110 5.73 -13.66 7.18
CA TYR A 110 5.14 -12.59 6.39
C TYR A 110 3.65 -12.82 6.11
N ARG A 111 3.25 -14.06 5.77
CA ARG A 111 1.82 -14.38 5.55
C ARG A 111 0.95 -14.08 6.76
N SER A 112 1.42 -14.39 7.97
CA SER A 112 0.63 -14.17 9.19
C SER A 112 0.37 -12.69 9.48
N HIS A 113 1.26 -11.79 9.06
CA HIS A 113 1.13 -10.34 9.23
C HIS A 113 0.36 -9.65 8.08
N LEU A 114 0.28 -10.29 6.91
CA LEU A 114 -0.51 -9.78 5.77
C LEU A 114 -2.00 -10.08 5.92
N ILE A 115 -2.39 -11.14 6.64
CA ILE A 115 -3.81 -11.51 6.84
C ILE A 115 -4.54 -10.53 7.78
N THR A 116 -3.81 -9.85 8.66
CA THR A 116 -4.36 -8.91 9.65
C THR A 116 -4.39 -7.46 9.16
N SER A 117 -3.80 -7.19 8.00
CA SER A 117 -3.57 -5.83 7.52
C SER A 117 -4.38 -5.59 6.25
N THR A 118 -5.58 -5.03 6.38
CA THR A 118 -6.21 -4.35 5.23
C THR A 118 -5.38 -3.10 4.97
N VAL A 119 -4.35 -3.21 4.12
CA VAL A 119 -3.59 -2.05 3.67
C VAL A 119 -4.36 -1.42 2.51
N TYR A 120 -5.05 -0.32 2.79
CA TYR A 120 -5.42 0.64 1.76
C TYR A 120 -4.20 1.54 1.55
N PHE A 121 -3.62 1.49 0.34
CA PHE A 121 -2.81 2.59 -0.18
C PHE A 121 -3.72 3.50 -0.99
#